data_AF-A0A963H678-F1
#
_entry.id   AF-A0A963H678-F1
#
_cell.length_a   1.000
_cell.length_b   1.000
_cell.length_c   1.000
_cell.angle_alpha   90.00
_cell.angle_beta   90.00
_cell.angle_gamma   90.00
#
_symmetry.space_group_name_H-M   'P 1'
#
loop_
_entity.id
_entity.type
_entity.pdbx_description
1 polymer ?
#
loop_
_entity_poly.entity_id
_entity_poly.type
_entity_poly.pdbx_seq_one_letter_code
_entity_poly.pdbx_strand_id
1 'polypeptide(L)' 'THVTTSKNDINYVVTEYGVAQLRGKTAKQRAEALIGIAHPDFRADLRDAARQVNLL' A
#
# COMPACT_ATOMS: atom_id res chain seq x y z
N THR A 1 0.58 -0.11 -20.02
CA THR A 1 1.29 -0.07 -18.72
C THR A 1 1.69 -1.48 -18.37
N HIS A 2 2.99 -1.78 -18.35
CA HIS A 2 3.49 -3.13 -18.04
C HIS A 2 3.59 -3.30 -16.53
N VAL A 3 2.88 -4.29 -15.96
CA VAL A 3 2.91 -4.63 -14.53
C VAL A 3 3.54 -6.02 -14.41
N THR A 4 4.66 -6.12 -13.71
CA THR A 4 5.41 -7.39 -13.59
C THR A 4 4.73 -8.37 -12.63
N THR A 5 4.21 -7.89 -11.50
CA THR A 5 3.51 -8.70 -10.50
C THR A 5 2.11 -8.18 -10.33
N SER A 6 1.10 -9.01 -10.61
CA SER A 6 -0.28 -8.58 -10.54
C SER A 6 -0.68 -8.26 -9.09
N LYS A 7 -1.71 -7.41 -8.93
CA LYS A 7 -2.28 -7.11 -7.62
C LYS A 7 -2.82 -8.36 -6.90
N ASN A 8 -3.13 -9.44 -7.62
CA ASN A 8 -3.69 -10.67 -7.05
C ASN A 8 -2.60 -11.64 -6.58
N ASP A 9 -1.40 -11.58 -7.15
CA ASP A 9 -0.30 -12.51 -6.85
C ASP A 9 0.60 -12.03 -5.71
N ILE A 10 0.64 -10.72 -5.46
CA ILE A 10 1.52 -10.12 -4.46
C ILE A 10 1.15 -10.55 -3.03
N ASN A 11 2.17 -10.97 -2.26
CA ASN A 11 2.00 -11.34 -0.86
C ASN A 11 2.68 -10.34 0.08
N TYR A 12 3.99 -10.16 -0.01
CA TYR A 12 4.72 -9.26 0.89
C TYR A 12 5.41 -8.14 0.13
N VAL A 13 5.39 -6.94 0.71
CA VAL A 13 6.17 -5.77 0.29
C VAL A 13 7.05 -5.36 1.46
N VAL A 14 8.34 -5.12 1.21
CA VAL A 14 9.33 -4.80 2.23
C VAL A 14 10.00 -3.47 1.89
N THR A 15 10.19 -2.66 2.90
CA THR A 15 10.96 -1.40 2.88
C THR A 15 11.86 -1.35 4.11
N GLU A 16 12.72 -0.35 4.20
CA GLU A 16 13.49 -0.04 5.40
C GLU A 16 12.63 0.29 6.63
N TYR A 17 11.34 0.61 6.43
CA TYR A 17 10.38 0.93 7.50
C TYR A 17 9.51 -0.25 7.93
N GLY A 18 9.65 -1.43 7.31
CA GLY A 18 8.96 -2.65 7.71
C GLY A 18 8.37 -3.47 6.56
N VAL A 19 7.45 -4.38 6.92
CA VAL A 19 6.87 -5.39 6.02
C VAL A 19 5.35 -5.26 5.97
N ALA A 20 4.79 -5.18 4.77
CA ALA A 20 3.35 -5.21 4.52
C ALA A 20 2.94 -6.51 3.83
N GLN A 21 2.18 -7.36 4.53
CA GLN A 21 1.45 -8.47 3.93
C GLN A 21 0.19 -7.95 3.23
N LEU A 22 -0.08 -8.35 2.00
CA LEU A 22 -1.20 -7.88 1.16
C LEU A 22 -2.16 -8.99 0.76
N ARG A 23 -1.74 -10.26 0.84
CA ARG A 23 -2.58 -11.40 0.46
C ARG A 23 -3.80 -11.48 1.39
N GLY A 24 -4.99 -11.57 0.80
CA GLY A 24 -6.26 -11.63 1.54
C GLY A 24 -6.76 -10.28 2.08
N LYS A 25 -6.03 -9.17 1.86
CA LYS A 25 -6.46 -7.84 2.31
C LYS A 25 -7.35 -7.14 1.27
N THR A 26 -8.33 -6.39 1.75
CA THR A 26 -9.14 -5.49 0.92
C THR A 26 -8.28 -4.34 0.38
N ALA A 27 -8.76 -3.65 -0.66
CA ALA A 27 -8.03 -2.52 -1.24
C ALA A 27 -7.69 -1.44 -0.19
N LYS A 28 -8.65 -1.14 0.71
CA LYS A 28 -8.47 -0.25 1.86
C LYS A 28 -7.35 -0.72 2.80
N GLN A 29 -7.42 -1.97 3.25
CA GLN A 29 -6.41 -2.56 4.14
C GLN A 29 -5.02 -2.61 3.49
N ARG A 30 -4.95 -2.79 2.17
CA ARG A 30 -3.69 -2.76 1.41
C ARG A 30 -3.10 -1.35 1.37
N ALA A 31 -3.93 -0.34 1.13
CA ALA A 31 -3.50 1.05 1.16
C ALA A 31 -2.95 1.42 2.55
N GLU A 32 -3.67 1.09 3.62
CA GLU A 32 -3.19 1.33 5.00
C GLU A 32 -1.88 0.61 5.30
N ALA A 33 -1.74 -0.66 4.89
CA ALA A 33 -0.53 -1.44 5.11
C ALA A 33 0.68 -0.88 4.34
N LEU A 34 0.48 -0.47 3.08
CA LEU A 34 1.52 0.13 2.26
C LEU A 34 1.93 1.52 2.78
N ILE A 35 0.98 2.35 3.18
CA ILE A 35 1.25 3.65 3.81
C ILE A 35 2.02 3.46 5.13
N GLY A 36 1.70 2.41 5.90
CA GLY A 36 2.36 2.09 7.15
C GLY A 36 3.86 1.76 7.00
N ILE A 37 4.27 1.24 5.84
CA ILE A 37 5.67 0.95 5.52
C ILE A 37 6.31 2.01 4.59
N ALA A 38 5.61 3.09 4.27
CA ALA A 38 6.20 4.19 3.50
C ALA A 38 7.09 5.07 4.39
N HIS A 39 7.98 5.86 3.77
CA HIS A 39 8.80 6.86 4.45
C HIS A 39 7.91 7.85 5.22
N PRO A 40 8.23 8.19 6.49
CA PRO A 40 7.38 8.99 7.37
C PRO A 40 6.84 10.28 6.75
N ASP A 41 7.71 11.02 6.06
CA ASP A 41 7.39 12.32 5.46
C ASP A 41 6.24 12.26 4.43
N PHE A 42 6.07 11.14 3.71
CA PHE A 42 5.03 11.01 2.69
C PHE A 42 3.73 10.36 3.20
N ARG A 43 3.67 9.93 4.46
CA ARG A 43 2.51 9.18 4.97
C ARG A 43 1.24 10.02 5.06
N ALA A 44 1.36 11.33 5.23
CA ALA A 44 0.22 12.24 5.23
C ALA A 44 -0.35 12.36 3.80
N ASP A 45 0.51 12.74 2.86
CA ASP A 45 0.15 12.91 1.45
C ASP A 45 -0.45 11.64 0.83
N LEU A 46 0.12 10.46 1.14
CA LEU A 46 -0.42 9.19 0.65
C LEU A 46 -1.79 8.86 1.24
N ARG A 47 -2.08 9.25 2.49
CA ARG A 47 -3.43 9.08 3.07
C ARG A 47 -4.43 10.00 2.40
N ASP A 48 -4.06 11.24 2.15
CA ASP A 48 -4.94 12.18 1.47
C ASP A 48 -5.19 11.76 0.02
N ALA A 49 -4.16 11.34 -0.71
CA ALA A 49 -4.31 10.76 -2.03
C ALA A 49 -5.24 9.54 -2.03
N ALA A 50 -5.11 8.64 -1.05
CA ALA A 50 -5.97 7.47 -0.92
C ALA A 50 -7.44 7.83 -0.60
N ARG A 51 -7.70 8.91 0.15
CA ARG A 51 -9.06 9.44 0.35
C ARG A 51 -9.64 10.02 -0.95
N GLN A 52 -8.85 10.77 -1.72
CA GLN A 52 -9.32 11.37 -3.00
C GLN A 52 -9.78 10.31 -4.00
N VAL A 53 -9.16 9.13 -3.99
CA VAL A 53 -9.51 8.01 -4.88
C VAL A 53 -10.47 7.01 -4.25
N ASN A 54 -11.14 7.36 -3.13
CA ASN A 54 -12.09 6.51 -2.40
C ASN A 54 -11.52 5.14 -1.97
N LEU A 55 -10.21 5.09 -1.65
CA LEU A 55 -9.54 3.90 -1.10
C LEU A 55 -9.56 3.87 0.43
N LEU A 56 -9.60 5.05 1.08
CA LEU A 56 -9.72 5.23 2.53
C LEU A 56 -11.01 5.94 2.89
#